data_AF-A0A9E4CXL1-F1
#
_entry.id   AF-A0A9E4CXL1-F1
#
_cell.length_a   1.000
_cell.length_b   1.000
_cell.length_c   1.000
_cell.angle_alpha   90.00
_cell.angle_beta   90.00
_cell.angle_gamma   90.00
#
_symmetry.space_group_name_H-M   'P 1'
#
loop_
_entity.id
_entity.type
_entity.pdbx_description
1 polymer ?
#
loop_
_entity_poly.entity_id
_entity_poly.type
_entity_poly.pdbx_seq_one_letter_code
_entity_poly.pdbx_strand_id
1 'polypeptide(L)' 'MRTTIDAAGRLVVPKVLRERLGLKPGSTVDLSPYGAGLQMVAVSRTARVRPIRGDLVAESETVITDEDVFAILDADRR' A
#
# COMPACT_ATOMS: atom_id res chain seq x y z
N MET A 1 -1.48 -18.40 -0.73
CA MET A 1 -2.83 -18.53 -1.34
C MET A 1 -2.69 -18.57 -2.85
N ARG A 2 -3.64 -19.18 -3.56
CA ARG A 2 -3.66 -19.21 -5.04
C ARG A 2 -4.96 -18.58 -5.53
N THR A 3 -4.90 -17.91 -6.66
CA THR A 3 -6.06 -17.33 -7.37
C THR A 3 -5.88 -17.63 -8.87
N THR A 4 -6.93 -17.45 -9.66
CA THR A 4 -6.91 -17.66 -11.11
C THR A 4 -6.99 -16.33 -11.85
N ILE A 5 -6.54 -16.32 -13.09
CA ILE A 5 -6.81 -15.23 -14.03
C ILE A 5 -8.16 -15.51 -14.68
N ASP A 6 -9.03 -14.50 -14.73
CA ASP A 6 -10.34 -14.64 -15.38
C ASP A 6 -10.22 -14.60 -16.92
N ALA A 7 -11.34 -14.80 -17.61
CA ALA A 7 -11.37 -14.80 -19.08
C ALA A 7 -10.96 -13.44 -19.71
N ALA A 8 -10.98 -12.36 -18.93
CA ALA A 8 -10.57 -11.03 -19.38
C ALA A 8 -9.09 -10.73 -19.06
N GLY A 9 -8.33 -11.71 -18.54
CA GLY A 9 -6.93 -11.53 -18.19
C GLY A 9 -6.69 -10.83 -16.86
N ARG A 10 -7.70 -10.72 -15.99
CA ARG A 10 -7.59 -10.01 -14.70
C ARG A 10 -7.31 -10.97 -13.55
N LEU A 11 -6.51 -10.52 -12.58
CA LEU A 11 -6.27 -11.23 -11.33
C LEU A 11 -7.12 -10.61 -10.21
N VAL A 12 -7.95 -11.42 -9.57
CA VAL A 12 -8.72 -10.98 -8.39
C VAL A 12 -7.85 -11.07 -7.15
N VAL A 13 -7.68 -9.94 -6.46
CA VAL A 13 -6.99 -9.89 -5.16
C VAL A 13 -7.95 -10.36 -4.05
N PRO A 14 -7.63 -11.45 -3.33
CA PRO A 14 -8.48 -11.97 -2.25
C PRO A 14 -8.76 -10.93 -1.16
N LYS A 15 -9.96 -10.97 -0.57
CA LYS A 15 -10.45 -9.99 0.42
C LYS A 15 -9.44 -9.72 1.55
N VAL A 16 -8.90 -10.78 2.14
CA VAL A 16 -7.93 -10.67 3.25
C VAL A 16 -6.67 -9.89 2.86
N LEU A 17 -6.20 -10.04 1.61
CA LEU A 17 -5.05 -9.25 1.13
C LEU A 17 -5.45 -7.81 0.83
N ARG A 18 -6.64 -7.58 0.24
CA ARG A 18 -7.13 -6.22 -0.01
C ARG A 18 -7.25 -5.42 1.28
N GLU A 19 -7.83 -6.01 2.32
CA GLU A 19 -7.99 -5.36 3.62
C GLU A 19 -6.63 -5.06 4.27
N ARG A 20 -5.72 -6.05 4.29
CA ARG A 20 -4.37 -5.86 4.85
C ARG A 20 -3.54 -4.81 4.12
N LEU A 21 -3.70 -4.69 2.81
CA LEU A 21 -2.98 -3.74 1.97
C LEU A 21 -3.73 -2.41 1.78
N GLY A 22 -4.90 -2.23 2.41
CA GLY A 22 -5.73 -1.03 2.26
C GLY A 22 -6.27 -0.79 0.84
N LEU A 23 -6.35 -1.83 0.00
CA LEU A 23 -6.81 -1.72 -1.39
C LEU A 23 -8.34 -1.58 -1.45
N LYS A 24 -8.79 -0.40 -1.88
CA LYS A 24 -10.20 -0.06 -2.09
C LYS A 24 -10.54 -0.14 -3.59
N PRO A 25 -11.82 -0.23 -3.98
CA PRO A 25 -12.21 -0.08 -5.38
C PRO A 25 -11.63 1.23 -5.95
N GLY A 26 -10.96 1.14 -7.10
CA GLY A 26 -10.28 2.29 -7.73
C GLY A 26 -8.86 2.56 -7.25
N SER A 27 -8.33 1.83 -6.25
CA SER A 27 -6.92 1.95 -5.87
C SER A 27 -5.98 1.58 -7.02
N THR A 28 -4.90 2.34 -7.17
CA THR A 28 -3.81 2.05 -8.10
C THR A 28 -2.78 1.12 -7.46
N VAL A 29 -2.23 0.22 -8.27
CA VAL A 29 -1.17 -0.71 -7.87
C VAL A 29 -0.05 -0.67 -8.91
N ASP A 30 1.19 -0.72 -8.44
CA ASP A 30 2.34 -0.92 -9.31
C ASP A 30 2.63 -2.42 -9.43
N LEU A 31 2.83 -2.86 -10.66
CA LEU A 31 3.15 -4.24 -11.01
C LEU A 31 4.54 -4.29 -11.63
N SER A 32 5.39 -5.16 -11.09
CA SER A 32 6.75 -5.37 -11.61
C SER A 32 7.14 -6.85 -11.59
N PRO A 33 7.99 -7.31 -12.52
CA PRO A 33 8.62 -8.62 -12.41
C PRO A 33 9.52 -8.68 -11.16
N TYR A 34 9.47 -9.79 -10.43
CA TYR A 34 10.38 -10.05 -9.32
C TYR A 34 10.81 -11.52 -9.33
N GLY A 35 12.04 -11.78 -9.79
CA GLY A 35 12.52 -13.14 -10.03
C GLY A 35 11.62 -13.86 -11.04
N ALA A 36 11.14 -15.05 -10.67
CA ALA A 36 10.18 -15.82 -11.47
C ALA A 36 8.70 -15.43 -11.21
N GLY A 37 8.45 -14.34 -10.48
CA GLY A 37 7.12 -13.95 -10.03
C GLY A 37 6.71 -12.54 -10.44
N LEU A 38 5.50 -12.17 -9.99
CA LEU A 38 4.94 -10.83 -10.11
C LEU A 38 4.89 -10.19 -8.73
N GLN A 39 5.50 -9.02 -8.57
CA GLN A 39 5.35 -8.19 -7.39
C GLN A 39 4.24 -7.17 -7.65
N MET A 40 3.34 -7.05 -6.69
CA MET A 40 2.29 -6.04 -6.66
C MET A 40 2.45 -5.21 -5.41
N VAL A 41 2.56 -3.90 -5.57
CA VAL A 41 2.70 -2.94 -4.48
C VAL A 41 1.55 -1.94 -4.57
N ALA A 42 0.84 -1.70 -3.47
CA ALA A 42 -0.13 -0.61 -3.41
C ALA A 42 0.60 0.70 -3.72
N VAL A 43 0.08 1.50 -4.65
CA VAL A 43 0.56 2.87 -4.84
C VAL A 43 -0.04 3.71 -3.71
N SER A 44 0.42 3.48 -2.48
CA SER A 44 0.08 4.29 -1.31
C SER A 44 0.94 5.53 -1.20
N ARG A 45 1.87 5.74 -2.14
CA ARG A 45 2.96 6.71 -1.99
C ARG A 45 2.82 7.84 -3.00
N THR A 46 1.77 8.65 -2.79
CA THR A 46 1.89 10.08 -3.10
C THR A 46 3.00 10.72 -2.27
N ALA A 47 3.36 10.10 -1.13
CA ALA A 47 4.47 10.49 -0.28
C ALA A 47 5.81 10.55 -1.05
N ARG A 48 6.30 11.75 -1.32
CA ARG A 48 7.66 12.00 -1.82
C ARG A 48 8.56 12.33 -0.63
N VAL A 49 9.77 11.77 -0.61
CA VAL A 49 10.76 12.15 0.41
C VAL A 49 11.42 13.46 0.00
N ARG A 50 11.40 14.45 0.89
CA ARG A 50 12.08 15.72 0.67
C ARG A 50 12.86 16.17 1.92
N PRO A 51 14.04 16.79 1.73
CA PRO A 51 14.77 17.38 2.84
C PRO A 51 14.05 18.64 3.34
N ILE A 52 13.72 18.67 4.62
CA ILE A 52 13.19 19.83 5.33
C ILE A 52 14.06 20.06 6.56
N ARG A 53 14.72 21.23 6.64
CA ARG A 53 15.58 21.62 7.78
C ARG A 53 16.70 20.61 8.12
N GLY A 54 17.16 19.83 7.14
CA GLY A 54 18.20 18.82 7.33
C GLY A 54 17.67 17.39 7.57
N ASP A 55 16.37 17.25 7.82
CA ASP A 55 15.72 15.95 8.02
C ASP A 55 15.02 15.47 6.74
N LEU A 56 14.99 14.15 6.52
CA LEU A 56 14.22 13.53 5.44
C LEU A 56 12.76 13.37 5.88
N VAL A 57 11.86 14.13 5.25
CA VAL A 57 10.43 14.13 5.56
C VAL A 57 9.64 13.52 4.41
N ALA A 58 8.65 12.68 4.73
CA ALA A 58 7.70 12.18 3.75
C ALA A 58 6.56 13.21 3.53
N GLU A 59 6.47 13.78 2.34
CA GLU A 59 5.44 14.76 1.94
C GLU A 59 4.35 14.05 1.12
N SER A 60 3.14 13.94 1.66
CA SER A 60 1.99 13.29 1.02
C SER A 60 0.74 14.15 1.09
N GLU A 61 -0.18 13.98 0.14
CA GLU A 61 -1.55 14.51 0.20
C GLU A 61 -2.49 13.63 1.06
N THR A 62 -2.00 12.49 1.54
CA THR A 62 -2.76 11.62 2.44
C THR A 62 -3.06 12.35 3.74
N VAL A 63 -4.35 12.54 4.04
CA VAL A 63 -4.79 13.03 5.34
C VAL A 63 -4.50 11.97 6.39
N ILE A 64 -3.67 12.31 7.37
CA ILE A 64 -3.41 11.50 8.55
C ILE A 64 -4.17 12.14 9.72
N THR A 65 -5.01 11.34 10.39
CA THR A 65 -5.79 11.76 11.55
C THR A 65 -5.11 11.33 12.85
N ASP A 66 -5.56 11.89 13.98
CA ASP A 66 -5.08 11.47 15.29
C ASP A 66 -5.33 9.98 15.54
N GLU A 67 -6.44 9.42 15.04
CA GLU A 67 -6.77 7.99 15.15
C GLU A 67 -5.73 7.11 14.43
N ASP A 68 -5.28 7.52 13.25
CA ASP A 68 -4.22 6.81 12.51
C ASP A 68 -2.90 6.81 13.29
N VAL A 69 -2.54 7.95 13.91
CA VAL A 69 -1.32 8.08 14.72
C VAL A 69 -1.40 7.22 15.97
N PHE A 70 -2.53 7.26 16.69
CA PHE A 70 -2.72 6.44 17.88
C PHE A 70 -2.67 4.95 17.57
N ALA A 71 -3.27 4.51 16.47
CA ALA A 71 -3.23 3.11 16.05
C ALA A 71 -1.80 2.60 15.78
N ILE A 72 -0.94 3.44 15.20
CA ILE A 72 0.48 3.10 14.95
C ILE A 72 1.26 3.02 16.27
N LEU A 73 1.10 4.01 17.16
CA LEU A 73 1.79 4.02 18.46
C LEU A 73 1.40 2.84 19.35
N ASP A 74 0.13 2.46 19.35
CA ASP A 74 -0.34 1.33 20.14
C ASP A 74 0.12 -0.02 19.57
N ALA A 75 0.36 -0.11 18.26
CA ALA A 75 0.93 -1.30 17.64
C ALA A 75 2.39 -1.54 18.05
N ASP A 76 3.17 -0.47 18.28
CA ASP A 76 4.58 -0.55 18.69
C ASP A 76 4.77 -0.87 20.18
N ARG A 77 3.74 -0.63 21.01
CA ARG A 77 3.75 -0.88 22.47
C ARG A 77 3.48 -2.33 22.88
N ARG A 78 3.37 -3.28 21.94
CA ARG A 78 3.10 -4.71 22.20
C ARG A 78 4.28 -5.57 21.78
#